data_AF-A0A353J7X3-F1
#
_entry.id   AF-A0A353J7X3-F1
#
_cell.length_a   1.000
_cell.length_b   1.000
_cell.length_c   1.000
_cell.angle_alpha   90.00
_cell.angle_beta   90.00
_cell.angle_gamma   90.00
#
_symmetry.space_group_name_H-M   'P 1'
#
loop_
_entity.id
_entity.type
_entity.pdbx_description
1 polymer ?
#
loop_
_entity_poly.entity_id
_entity_poly.type
_entity_poly.pdbx_seq_one_letter_code
_entity_poly.pdbx_strand_id
1 'polypeptide(L)' 'GRILGGILALVGILFFALMIYGGIRWMLSRGNTQEVEGAKETVVSAIIGLIVVSLGYVLTQFIFSVIQGAASSA' A
#
# COMPACT_ATOMS: atom_id res chain seq x y z
N GLY A 1 -19.15 1.36 0.05
CA GLY A 1 -18.24 2.33 0.71
C GLY A 1 -17.64 1.80 2.01
N ARG A 2 -18.44 1.58 3.07
CA ARG A 2 -17.96 1.31 4.44
C ARG A 2 -17.01 0.10 4.58
N ILE A 3 -17.30 -1.00 3.90
CA ILE A 3 -16.49 -2.24 4.01
C ILE A 3 -15.15 -2.09 3.28
N LEU A 4 -15.15 -1.55 2.07
CA LEU A 4 -13.93 -1.24 1.32
C LEU A 4 -13.04 -0.24 2.07
N GLY A 5 -13.61 0.84 2.60
CA GLY A 5 -12.87 1.82 3.41
C GLY A 5 -12.24 1.20 4.66
N GLY A 6 -12.97 0.31 5.35
CA GLY A 6 -12.46 -0.39 6.54
C GLY A 6 -11.30 -1.35 6.23
N ILE A 7 -11.41 -2.11 5.14
CA ILE A 7 -10.34 -3.03 4.69
C ILE A 7 -9.11 -2.25 4.24
N LEU A 8 -9.28 -1.17 3.47
CA LEU A 8 -8.17 -0.31 3.04
C LEU A 8 -7.45 0.34 4.23
N ALA A 9 -8.17 0.77 5.27
CA ALA A 9 -7.57 1.33 6.48
C ALA A 9 -6.71 0.28 7.23
N LEU A 10 -7.23 -0.95 7.39
CA LEU A 10 -6.48 -2.06 7.99
C LEU A 10 -5.22 -2.41 7.17
N VAL A 11 -5.36 -2.48 5.85
CA VAL A 11 -4.23 -2.74 4.95
C VAL A 11 -3.18 -1.63 5.06
N GLY A 12 -3.58 -0.36 5.08
CA GLY A 12 -2.66 0.77 5.26
C GLY A 12 -1.88 0.70 6.58
N ILE A 13 -2.55 0.33 7.67
CA ILE A 13 -1.92 0.15 8.99
C ILE A 13 -0.91 -1.02 8.96
N LEU A 14 -1.27 -2.14 8.32
CA LEU A 14 -0.37 -3.29 8.15
C LEU A 14 0.89 -2.93 7.36
N PHE A 15 0.72 -2.25 6.22
CA PHE A 15 1.85 -1.79 5.40
C PHE A 15 2.72 -0.78 6.15
N PHE A 16 2.12 0.12 6.93
CA PHE A 16 2.86 1.05 7.76
C PHE A 16 3.68 0.34 8.85
N ALA A 17 3.10 -0.67 9.51
CA ALA A 17 3.81 -1.48 10.49
C ALA A 17 5.00 -2.26 9.87
N LEU A 18 4.83 -2.81 8.67
CA LEU A 18 5.92 -3.45 7.92
C LEU A 18 7.02 -2.47 7.53
N MET A 19 6.66 -1.23 7.18
CA MET A 19 7.63 -0.18 6.86
C MET A 19 8.45 0.20 8.09
N ILE A 20 7.82 0.33 9.27
CA ILE A 20 8.52 0.56 10.55
C ILE A 20 9.46 -0.63 10.85
N TYR A 21 8.98 -1.85 10.71
CA TYR A 21 9.80 -3.05 10.95
C TYR A 21 11.02 -3.12 10.03
N GLY A 22 10.85 -2.85 8.74
CA GLY A 22 11.95 -2.77 7.78
C GLY A 22 12.93 -1.65 8.11
N GLY A 23 12.44 -0.49 8.53
CA GLY A 23 13.28 0.64 8.97
C GLY A 23 14.09 0.35 10.23
N ILE A 24 13.48 -0.29 11.24
CA ILE A 24 14.19 -0.72 12.46
C ILE A 24 15.25 -1.75 12.11
N ARG A 25 14.92 -2.74 11.27
CA ARG A 25 15.87 -3.74 10.81
C ARG A 25 17.05 -3.10 10.08
N TRP A 26 16.80 -2.12 9.21
CA TRP A 26 17.83 -1.38 8.49
C TRP A 26 18.79 -0.63 9.43
N MET A 27 18.25 0.03 10.47
CA MET A 27 19.06 0.70 11.49
C MET A 27 19.88 -0.31 12.33
N LEU A 28 19.34 -1.51 12.57
CA LEU A 28 19.99 -2.54 13.37
C LEU A 28 21.01 -3.39 12.60
N SER A 29 21.10 -3.25 11.27
CA SER A 29 22.00 -4.04 10.42
C SER A 29 23.50 -3.76 10.65
N ARG A 30 23.87 -2.73 11.44
CA ARG A 30 25.24 -2.45 11.95
C ARG A 30 26.39 -2.53 10.91
N GLY A 31 26.10 -2.34 9.62
CA GLY A 31 27.09 -2.41 8.53
C GLY A 31 27.20 -3.76 7.82
N ASN A 32 26.41 -4.78 8.18
CA ASN A 32 26.30 -5.99 7.39
C ASN A 32 25.48 -5.69 6.11
N THR A 33 26.16 -5.69 4.96
CA THR A 33 25.56 -5.36 3.66
C THR A 33 24.37 -6.24 3.31
N GLN A 34 24.38 -7.54 3.64
CA GLN A 34 23.24 -8.43 3.39
C GLN A 34 21.98 -8.03 4.18
N GLU A 35 22.15 -7.66 5.45
CA GLU A 35 21.04 -7.24 6.30
C GLU A 35 20.47 -5.89 5.85
N VAL A 36 21.34 -4.98 5.41
CA VAL A 36 20.95 -3.68 4.85
C VAL A 36 20.15 -3.84 3.56
N GLU A 37 20.61 -4.70 2.65
CA GLU A 37 19.94 -4.98 1.37
C GLU A 37 18.54 -5.56 1.61
N GLY A 38 18.43 -6.60 2.47
CA GLY A 38 17.16 -7.23 2.78
C GLY A 38 16.18 -6.31 3.52
N ALA A 39 16.68 -5.43 4.40
CA ALA A 39 15.85 -4.43 5.05
C ALA A 39 15.32 -3.38 4.05
N LYS A 40 16.17 -2.92 3.12
CA LYS A 40 15.75 -2.04 2.02
C LYS A 40 14.71 -2.70 1.12
N GLU A 41 14.91 -3.95 0.73
CA GLU A 41 13.97 -4.69 -0.11
C GLU A 41 12.59 -4.82 0.57
N THR A 42 12.58 -5.06 1.89
CA THR A 42 11.35 -5.09 2.69
C THR A 42 10.62 -3.74 2.67
N VAL A 43 11.35 -2.63 2.80
CA VAL A 43 10.75 -1.28 2.74
C VAL A 43 10.23 -0.96 1.34
N VAL A 44 11.00 -1.28 0.29
CA VAL A 44 10.60 -1.04 -1.10
C VAL A 44 9.36 -1.85 -1.47
N SER A 45 9.32 -3.13 -1.11
CA SER A 45 8.15 -3.99 -1.36
C SER A 45 6.91 -3.51 -0.60
N ALA A 46 7.06 -3.03 0.64
CA ALA A 46 5.96 -2.41 1.39
C ALA A 46 5.42 -1.14 0.70
N ILE A 47 6.31 -0.28 0.19
CA ILE A 47 5.91 0.93 -0.54
C ILE A 47 5.18 0.57 -1.84
N ILE A 48 5.70 -0.38 -2.61
CA ILE A 48 5.07 -0.82 -3.87
C ILE A 48 3.66 -1.39 -3.58
N GLY A 49 3.52 -2.23 -2.56
CA GLY A 49 2.21 -2.78 -2.19
C GLY A 49 1.20 -1.71 -1.80
N LEU A 50 1.63 -0.69 -1.04
CA LEU A 50 0.78 0.45 -0.67
C LEU A 50 0.32 1.25 -1.90
N ILE A 51 1.22 1.47 -2.86
CA ILE A 51 0.91 2.17 -4.12
C ILE A 51 -0.12 1.38 -4.93
N VAL A 52 0.08 0.06 -5.07
CA VAL A 52 -0.83 -0.81 -5.83
C VAL A 52 -2.24 -0.81 -5.23
N VAL A 53 -2.36 -0.93 -3.91
CA VAL A 53 -3.66 -0.89 -3.22
C VAL A 53 -4.34 0.46 -3.40
N SER A 54 -3.57 1.56 -3.28
CA SER A 54 -4.08 2.92 -3.47
C SER A 54 -4.59 3.15 -4.89
N LEU A 55 -3.80 2.74 -5.90
CA LEU A 55 -4.19 2.83 -7.30
C LEU A 55 -5.41 1.98 -7.63
N GLY A 56 -5.50 0.76 -7.08
CA GLY A 56 -6.66 -0.11 -7.27
C GLY A 56 -7.96 0.51 -6.75
N TYR A 57 -7.91 1.19 -5.59
CA TYR A 57 -9.07 1.90 -5.06
C TYR A 57 -9.50 3.08 -5.94
N VAL A 58 -8.54 3.92 -6.37
CA VAL A 58 -8.82 5.06 -7.25
C VAL A 58 -9.40 4.58 -8.59
N LEU A 59 -8.81 3.55 -9.20
CA LEU A 59 -9.34 2.97 -10.44
C LEU A 59 -10.75 2.45 -10.26
N THR A 60 -11.01 1.72 -9.17
CA THR A 60 -12.35 1.17 -8.91
C THR A 60 -13.39 2.29 -8.82
N GLN A 61 -13.10 3.34 -8.03
CA GLN A 61 -13.99 4.51 -7.93
C GLN A 61 -14.15 5.23 -9.28
N PHE A 62 -13.09 5.34 -10.06
CA PHE A 62 -13.13 5.93 -11.40
C PHE A 62 -14.05 5.15 -12.34
N ILE A 63 -13.93 3.82 -12.37
CA ILE A 63 -14.77 2.95 -13.21
C ILE A 63 -16.24 3.08 -12.79
N PHE A 64 -16.54 3.02 -11.49
CA PHE A 64 -17.91 3.22 -11.00
C PHE A 64 -18.46 4.61 -11.33
N SER A 65 -17.63 5.66 -11.23
CA SER A 65 -18.02 7.04 -11.58
C SER A 65 -18.36 7.18 -13.07
N VAL A 66 -17.53 6.60 -13.95
CA VAL A 66 -17.77 6.62 -15.41
C VAL A 66 -19.04 5.85 -15.77
N ILE A 67 -19.25 4.66 -15.19
CA ILE A 67 -20.44 3.84 -15.46
C ILE A 67 -21.71 4.51 -14.93
N GLN A 68 -21.66 5.09 -13.73
CA GLN A 68 -22.82 5.75 -13.12
C GLN A 68 -23.16 7.07 -13.85
N GLY A 69 -22.15 7.82 -14.29
CA GLY A 69 -22.32 8.99 -15.15
C GLY A 69 -22.98 8.64 -16.49
N ALA A 70 -22.50 7.57 -17.16
CA ALA A 70 -23.09 7.09 -18.41
C ALA A 70 -24.54 6.57 -18.23
N ALA A 71 -24.82 5.85 -17.13
CA ALA A 71 -26.15 5.34 -16.82
C ALA A 71 -27.16 6.45 -16.47
N SER A 72 -26.71 7.61 -15.98
CA SER A 72 -27.58 8.75 -15.68
C SER A 72 -27.95 9.61 -16.91
N SER A 73 -27.32 9.35 -18.06
CA SER A 73 -27.55 10.07 -19.31
C SER A 73 -28.50 9.36 -20.29
N ALA A 74 -29.08 8.22 -19.89
CA ALA A 74 -30.11 7.47 -20.60
C ALA A 74 -31.40 7.46 -19.79
#